data_AF-A0A661SD82-F1
#
_entry.id   AF-A0A661SD82-F1
#
_cell.length_a   1.000
_cell.length_b   1.000
_cell.length_c   1.000
_cell.angle_alpha   90.00
_cell.angle_beta   90.00
_cell.angle_gamma   90.00
#
_symmetry.space_group_name_H-M   'P 1'
#
loop_
_entity.id
_entity.type
_entity.pdbx_description
1 polymer ?
#
loop_
_entity_poly.entity_id
_entity_poly.type
_entity_poly.pdbx_seq_one_letter_code
_entity_poly.pdbx_strand_id
1 'polypeptide(L)'
;MIITAIISILFAAALFANFFVVDALLRYEYRNNRHQWAADGKPCGYFWWPEGTSFFSACQFARNSCIGSWCFSTPDWIKMDKYASDLLLLIRVLYIVCFVSVGCLGSDQANML
;
A
#
# COMPACT_ATOMS: atom_id res chain seq x y z
N MET A 1 -21.97 15.79 -10.58
CA MET A 1 -22.55 15.25 -9.32
C MET A 1 -22.54 13.72 -9.25
N ILE A 2 -23.24 12.98 -10.14
CA ILE A 2 -23.24 11.50 -10.09
C ILE A 2 -21.85 10.90 -10.37
N ILE A 3 -21.17 11.37 -11.42
CA ILE A 3 -19.82 10.89 -11.79
C ILE A 3 -18.81 11.13 -10.65
N THR A 4 -18.80 12.34 -10.11
CA THR A 4 -17.96 12.72 -8.95
C THR A 4 -18.21 11.83 -7.73
N ALA A 5 -19.48 11.48 -7.45
CA ALA A 5 -19.83 10.57 -6.36
C ALA A 5 -19.30 9.14 -6.63
N ILE A 6 -19.42 8.63 -7.85
CA ILE A 6 -18.89 7.32 -8.24
C ILE A 6 -17.36 7.30 -8.06
N ILE A 7 -16.65 8.32 -8.56
CA ILE A 7 -15.19 8.43 -8.41
C ILE A 7 -14.79 8.47 -6.93
N SER A 8 -15.54 9.21 -6.10
CA SER A 8 -15.27 9.30 -4.66
C SER A 8 -15.46 7.95 -3.95
N ILE A 9 -16.51 7.20 -4.32
CA ILE A 9 -16.76 5.85 -3.76
C ILE A 9 -15.65 4.88 -4.19
N LEU A 10 -15.26 4.90 -5.47
CA LEU A 10 -14.18 4.05 -5.98
C LEU A 10 -12.85 4.37 -5.31
N PHE A 11 -12.54 5.66 -5.11
CA PHE A 11 -11.37 6.11 -4.39
C PHE A 11 -11.36 5.60 -2.94
N ALA A 12 -12.47 5.78 -2.21
CA ALA A 12 -12.58 5.31 -0.83
C ALA A 12 -12.43 3.78 -0.72
N ALA A 13 -13.07 3.04 -1.64
CA ALA A 13 -12.96 1.58 -1.70
C ALA A 13 -11.52 1.13 -2.01
N ALA A 14 -10.84 1.79 -2.95
CA ALA A 14 -9.46 1.47 -3.31
C ALA A 14 -8.48 1.76 -2.17
N LEU A 15 -8.65 2.90 -1.48
CA LEU A 15 -7.87 3.23 -0.28
C LEU A 15 -8.06 2.19 0.81
N PHE A 16 -9.30 1.81 1.09
CA PHE A 16 -9.59 0.85 2.14
C PHE A 16 -9.00 -0.52 1.81
N ALA A 17 -9.17 -0.99 0.56
CA ALA A 17 -8.56 -2.23 0.08
C ALA A 17 -7.03 -2.20 0.21
N ASN A 18 -6.39 -1.08 -0.10
CA ASN A 18 -4.94 -0.94 -0.02
C ASN A 18 -4.40 -1.21 1.39
N PHE A 19 -5.13 -0.78 2.44
CA PHE A 19 -4.72 -1.07 3.81
C PHE A 19 -4.66 -2.58 4.10
N PHE A 20 -5.65 -3.35 3.65
CA PHE A 20 -5.66 -4.81 3.85
C PHE A 20 -4.60 -5.53 3.04
N VAL A 21 -4.38 -5.12 1.79
CA VAL A 21 -3.41 -5.77 0.90
C VAL A 21 -1.99 -5.51 1.38
N VAL A 22 -1.68 -4.27 1.79
CA VAL A 22 -0.39 -3.93 2.41
C VAL A 22 -0.18 -4.73 3.69
N ASP A 23 -1.19 -4.82 4.57
CA ASP A 23 -1.11 -5.63 5.79
C ASP A 23 -0.86 -7.11 5.49
N ALA A 24 -1.53 -7.65 4.47
CA ALA A 24 -1.34 -9.03 4.04
C ALA A 24 0.10 -9.27 3.58
N LEU A 25 0.66 -8.36 2.77
CA LEU A 25 2.03 -8.48 2.27
C LEU A 25 3.06 -8.36 3.40
N LEU A 26 2.88 -7.43 4.34
CA LEU A 26 3.76 -7.25 5.50
C LEU A 26 3.69 -8.44 6.46
N ARG A 27 2.49 -8.98 6.70
CA ARG A 27 2.32 -10.22 7.48
C ARG A 27 3.00 -11.40 6.80
N TYR A 28 2.93 -11.46 5.47
CA TYR A 28 3.58 -12.49 4.69
C TYR A 28 5.10 -12.37 4.77
N GLU A 29 5.64 -11.16 4.62
CA GLU A 29 7.07 -10.87 4.77
C GLU A 29 7.57 -11.25 6.16
N TYR A 30 6.86 -10.84 7.22
CA TYR A 30 7.22 -11.19 8.60
C TYR A 30 7.32 -12.69 8.83
N ARG A 31 6.36 -13.46 8.28
CA ARG A 31 6.26 -14.90 8.50
C ARG A 31 7.29 -15.69 7.70
N ASN A 32 7.51 -15.31 6.44
CA ASN A 32 8.29 -16.11 5.50
C ASN A 32 9.69 -15.52 5.22
N ASN A 33 9.86 -14.22 5.40
CA ASN A 33 11.08 -13.46 5.09
C ASN A 33 11.52 -12.59 6.27
N ARG A 34 11.56 -13.19 7.48
CA ARG A 34 11.86 -12.49 8.75
C ARG A 34 13.14 -11.65 8.70
N HIS A 35 14.18 -12.16 8.04
CA HIS A 35 15.44 -11.45 7.84
C HIS A 35 15.24 -10.16 7.04
N GLN A 36 14.49 -10.23 5.94
CA GLN A 36 14.21 -9.06 5.12
C GLN A 36 13.36 -8.04 5.88
N TRP A 37 12.31 -8.49 6.56
CA TRP A 37 11.48 -7.61 7.40
C TRP A 37 12.31 -6.85 8.44
N ALA A 38 13.34 -7.49 9.02
CA ALA A 38 14.24 -6.84 9.95
C ALA A 38 15.17 -5.83 9.26
N ALA A 39 15.68 -6.14 8.07
CA ALA A 39 16.50 -5.24 7.26
C ALA A 39 15.71 -4.01 6.78
N ASP A 40 14.41 -4.19 6.49
CA ASP A 40 13.46 -3.15 6.10
C ASP A 40 13.03 -2.25 7.28
N GLY A 41 13.66 -2.41 8.46
CA GLY A 41 13.41 -1.55 9.62
C GLY A 41 12.20 -1.96 10.46
N LYS A 42 11.74 -3.21 10.33
CA LYS A 42 10.62 -3.78 11.07
C LYS A 42 9.29 -3.06 10.81
N PRO A 43 8.83 -2.99 9.54
CA PRO A 43 7.61 -2.29 9.20
C PRO A 43 6.39 -2.92 9.90
N CYS A 44 5.49 -2.06 10.38
CA CYS A 44 4.18 -2.44 10.92
C CYS A 44 3.09 -2.31 9.85
N GLY A 45 1.99 -3.05 9.99
CA GLY A 45 0.80 -2.85 9.19
C GLY A 45 0.00 -1.60 9.60
N TYR A 46 -1.06 -1.31 8.86
CA TYR A 46 -2.11 -0.37 9.24
C TYR A 46 -2.99 -0.91 10.37
N PHE A 47 -3.33 -2.20 10.33
CA PHE A 47 -4.17 -2.88 11.33
C PHE A 47 -3.44 -4.04 12.02
N TRP A 48 -2.12 -4.07 11.88
CA TRP A 48 -1.32 -5.18 12.36
C TRP A 48 -0.02 -4.72 12.98
N TRP A 49 0.21 -5.15 14.22
CA TRP A 49 1.38 -4.79 14.99
C TRP A 49 2.23 -6.03 15.32
N PRO A 50 3.34 -6.27 14.59
CA PRO A 50 4.23 -7.38 14.88
C PRO A 50 4.98 -7.22 16.21
N GLU A 51 5.22 -8.32 16.90
CA GLU A 51 6.07 -8.34 18.10
C GLU A 51 7.52 -7.95 17.78
N GLY A 52 8.14 -7.16 18.66
CA GLY A 52 9.52 -6.68 18.50
C GLY A 52 9.70 -5.48 17.57
N THR A 53 8.61 -4.82 17.19
CA THR A 53 8.59 -3.50 16.55
C THR A 53 9.07 -2.41 17.53
N SER A 54 9.80 -1.44 16.99
CA SER A 54 10.28 -0.26 17.72
C SER A 54 9.13 0.75 17.96
N PHE A 55 9.47 1.95 18.46
CA PHE A 55 8.53 3.06 18.64
C PHE A 55 7.59 3.24 17.44
N PHE A 56 6.35 3.65 17.72
CA PHE A 56 5.27 3.70 16.74
C PHE A 56 5.63 4.47 15.46
N SER A 57 6.34 5.59 15.61
CA SER A 57 6.81 6.41 14.49
C SER A 57 7.81 5.69 13.58
N ALA A 58 8.71 4.88 14.14
CA ALA A 58 9.75 4.19 13.39
C ALA A 58 9.17 3.08 12.50
N CYS A 59 8.23 2.29 13.02
CA CYS A 59 7.61 1.23 12.22
C CYS A 59 6.72 1.79 11.10
N GLN A 60 6.08 2.94 11.33
CA GLN A 60 5.29 3.63 10.31
C GLN A 60 6.17 4.21 9.20
N PHE A 61 7.31 4.79 9.58
CA PHE A 61 8.29 5.28 8.62
C PHE A 61 8.84 4.14 7.76
N ALA A 62 9.22 3.02 8.39
CA ALA A 62 9.64 1.80 7.70
C ALA A 62 8.57 1.31 6.72
N ARG A 63 7.30 1.18 7.16
CA ARG A 63 6.19 0.81 6.29
C ARG A 63 6.08 1.72 5.07
N ASN A 64 6.07 3.03 5.28
CA ASN A 64 5.92 4.00 4.19
C ASN A 64 7.12 3.94 3.22
N SER A 65 8.32 3.69 3.74
CA SER A 65 9.53 3.47 2.94
C SER A 65 9.41 2.20 2.09
N CYS A 66 8.97 1.07 2.67
CA CYS A 66 8.72 -0.18 1.95
C CYS A 66 7.69 0.02 0.85
N ILE A 67 6.51 0.59 1.16
CA ILE A 67 5.46 0.83 0.17
C ILE A 67 6.00 1.73 -0.96
N GLY A 68 6.70 2.81 -0.61
CA GLY A 68 7.32 3.70 -1.59
C GLY A 68 8.26 2.94 -2.52
N SER A 69 9.14 2.10 -1.97
CA SER A 69 10.05 1.26 -2.75
C SER A 69 9.30 0.25 -3.62
N TRP A 70 8.30 -0.44 -3.07
CA TRP A 70 7.50 -1.47 -3.74
C TRP A 70 6.69 -0.94 -4.92
N CYS A 71 6.25 0.32 -4.89
CA CYS A 71 5.60 0.97 -6.01
C CYS A 71 6.49 1.05 -7.26
N PHE A 72 7.81 1.18 -7.09
CA PHE A 72 8.75 1.37 -8.20
C PHE A 72 9.66 0.17 -8.46
N SER A 73 9.86 -0.68 -7.45
CA SER A 73 10.81 -1.79 -7.47
C SER A 73 10.14 -3.04 -6.92
N THR A 74 10.51 -4.20 -7.48
CA THR A 74 10.10 -5.50 -6.93
C THR A 74 11.30 -6.11 -6.20
N PRO A 75 11.25 -6.27 -4.86
CA PRO A 75 12.28 -6.96 -4.09
C PRO A 75 12.50 -8.40 -4.56
N ASP A 76 13.72 -8.92 -4.40
CA ASP A 76 14.06 -10.27 -4.88
C ASP A 76 13.25 -11.38 -4.21
N TRP A 77 12.92 -11.22 -2.92
CA TRP A 77 12.08 -12.16 -2.19
C TRP A 77 10.64 -12.22 -2.73
N ILE A 78 10.15 -11.13 -3.35
CA ILE A 78 8.84 -11.10 -4.01
C ILE A 78 8.91 -11.76 -5.38
N LYS A 79 10.00 -11.56 -6.14
CA LYS A 79 10.13 -12.11 -7.52
C LYS A 79 9.99 -13.63 -7.58
N MET A 80 10.46 -14.31 -6.53
CA MET A 80 10.44 -15.77 -6.45
C MET A 80 9.12 -16.33 -5.87
N ASP A 81 8.22 -15.45 -5.41
CA ASP A 81 7.00 -15.82 -4.71
C ASP A 81 5.78 -15.29 -5.45
N LYS A 82 4.98 -16.21 -6.00
CA LYS A 82 3.78 -15.85 -6.74
C LYS A 82 2.76 -15.11 -5.88
N TYR A 83 2.56 -15.53 -4.64
CA TYR A 83 1.55 -14.94 -3.76
C TYR A 83 1.95 -13.50 -3.38
N ALA A 84 3.20 -13.30 -2.99
CA ALA A 84 3.71 -11.95 -2.71
C ALA A 84 3.67 -11.05 -3.95
N SER A 85 3.97 -11.61 -5.13
CA SER A 85 3.90 -10.90 -6.41
C SER A 85 2.48 -10.46 -6.76
N ASP A 86 1.47 -11.33 -6.56
CA ASP A 86 0.07 -11.01 -6.80
C ASP A 86 -0.41 -9.87 -5.87
N LEU A 87 -0.02 -9.92 -4.59
CA LEU A 87 -0.30 -8.84 -3.63
C LEU A 87 0.36 -7.53 -4.04
N LEU A 88 1.62 -7.57 -4.47
CA LEU A 88 2.34 -6.38 -4.93
C LEU A 88 1.70 -5.76 -6.18
N LEU A 89 1.28 -6.59 -7.13
CA LEU A 89 0.55 -6.13 -8.32
C LEU A 89 -0.75 -5.43 -7.90
N LEU A 90 -1.50 -6.02 -6.97
CA LEU A 90 -2.73 -5.43 -6.46
C LEU A 90 -2.48 -4.08 -5.77
N ILE A 91 -1.42 -3.94 -4.97
CA ILE A 91 -1.02 -2.66 -4.36
C ILE A 91 -0.80 -1.62 -5.46
N ARG A 92 -0.03 -1.94 -6.51
CA ARG A 92 0.26 -1.01 -7.61
C ARG A 92 -1.00 -0.58 -8.35
N VAL A 93 -1.91 -1.52 -8.64
CA VAL A 93 -3.20 -1.22 -9.28
C VAL A 93 -4.04 -0.29 -8.41
N LEU A 94 -4.14 -0.57 -7.10
CA LEU A 94 -4.88 0.28 -6.16
C LEU A 94 -4.29 1.69 -6.06
N TYR A 95 -2.96 1.81 -6.08
CA TYR A 95 -2.27 3.11 -6.10
C TYR A 95 -2.58 3.91 -7.37
N ILE A 96 -2.57 3.28 -8.55
CA ILE A 96 -2.92 3.93 -9.82
C ILE A 96 -4.38 4.40 -9.78
N VAL A 97 -5.30 3.54 -9.33
CA VAL A 97 -6.72 3.91 -9.18
C VAL A 97 -6.88 5.12 -8.26
N CYS A 98 -6.17 5.13 -7.12
CA CYS A 98 -6.21 6.27 -6.21
C CYS A 98 -5.68 7.55 -6.87
N PHE A 99 -4.54 7.47 -7.55
CA PHE A 99 -3.91 8.62 -8.20
C PHE A 99 -4.79 9.21 -9.32
N VAL A 100 -5.35 8.36 -10.18
CA VAL A 100 -6.26 8.77 -11.26
C VAL A 100 -7.53 9.40 -10.68
N SER A 101 -8.09 8.82 -9.61
CA SER A 101 -9.29 9.35 -8.96
C SER A 101 -9.08 10.78 -8.43
N VAL A 102 -7.92 11.04 -7.80
CA VAL A 102 -7.57 12.39 -7.31
C VAL A 102 -7.41 13.37 -8.47
N GLY A 103 -6.74 12.96 -9.56
CA GLY A 103 -6.60 13.78 -10.76
C GLY A 103 -7.94 14.17 -11.38
N CYS A 104 -8.85 13.22 -11.53
CA CYS A 104 -10.19 13.45 -12.07
C CYS A 104 -11.04 14.38 -11.17
N LEU A 105 -10.98 14.20 -9.85
CA LEU A 105 -11.69 15.07 -8.91
C LEU A 105 -11.13 16.51 -8.93
N GLY A 106 -9.81 16.66 -9.09
CA GLY A 106 -9.17 17.97 -9.22
C GLY A 106 -9.56 18.71 -10.51
N SER A 107 -9.61 18.00 -11.64
CA SER A 107 -10.03 18.60 -12.92
C SER A 107 -11.50 19.02 -12.94
N ASP A 108 -12.38 18.27 -12.27
CA ASP A 108 -13.80 18.62 -12.18
C ASP A 108 -14.01 19.94 -11.40
N GLN A 109 -13.22 20.19 -10.35
CA GLN A 109 -13.31 21.45 -9.60
C GLN A 109 -12.77 22.66 -10.38
N ALA A 110 -11.72 22.47 -11.18
CA ALA A 110 -11.16 23.53 -12.01
C ALA A 110 -12.11 24.01 -13.13
N ASN A 111 -12.99 23.14 -13.63
CA ASN A 111 -13.96 23.46 -14.68
C ASN A 111 -15.25 24.13 -14.16
N MET A 112 -15.40 24.29 -12.84
CA MET A 112 -16.55 24.96 -12.20
C MET A 112 -16.25 26.39 -11.73
N LEU A 113 -15.03 26.89 -11.97
CA LEU A 113 -14.59 28.27 -11.74
C LEU A 113 -14.53 29.04 -13.07
#